data_AF-A0A2T2N4Q2-F1
#
_entry.id   AF-A0A2T2N4Q2-F1
#
_cell.length_a   1.000
_cell.length_b   1.000
_cell.length_c   1.000
_cell.angle_alpha   90.00
_cell.angle_beta   90.00
_cell.angle_gamma   90.00
#
_symmetry.space_group_name_H-M   'P 1'
#
loop_
_entity.id
_entity.type
_entity.pdbx_description
1 polymer ?
#
loop_
_entity_poly.entity_id
_entity_poly.type
_entity_poly.pdbx_seq_one_letter_code
_entity_poly.pdbx_strand_id
1 'polypeptide(L)'
;ALSYIWPRTEGGSGTQSGSLCLEQSTLSDLTEPGFLHRKDGNNFIPSVVYHAMNVTRKLGEVYLWVGRFCIKQDDEMKEMQISHMGDIYGGAYLTIVGAATEALFSEKMAADDCFMFDTDNSMYRDGRGDWIILNLKELATRLYSSLGRSTWTKRGWTYQEQIMSKRLVIFMERGIFWDCECGIWDGWNMKIGDEEANVLLIIDEDGTVSTESGLSYQKHCGGQWWPDFSLYMDLVCPYSGRNLTYPQDGLRAISSMLKNLASVFPGGLVAGLPMIFLDHVLLWQPS
;
A
#
# COMPACT_ATOMS: atom_id res chain seq x y z
N ALA A 1 3.44 9.23 -3.44
CA ALA A 1 2.33 9.30 -2.45
C ALA A 1 2.73 8.53 -1.19
N LEU A 2 2.14 8.83 -0.03
CA LEU A 2 2.38 8.08 1.22
C LEU A 2 1.12 7.30 1.62
N SER A 3 1.26 5.99 1.81
CA SER A 3 0.25 5.09 2.37
C SER A 3 0.70 4.60 3.75
N TYR A 4 -0.13 4.78 4.78
CA TYR A 4 0.18 4.41 6.15
C TYR A 4 -1.09 4.35 7.02
N ILE A 5 -0.98 3.81 8.23
CA ILE A 5 -2.08 3.85 9.21
C ILE A 5 -1.98 5.10 10.06
N TRP A 6 -3.10 5.81 10.21
CA TRP A 6 -3.13 6.99 11.07
C TRP A 6 -3.06 6.54 12.54
N PRO A 7 -2.23 7.18 13.37
CA PRO A 7 -2.19 6.91 14.81
C PRO A 7 -3.61 7.04 15.39
N ARG A 8 -4.05 6.05 16.18
CA ARG A 8 -5.29 6.18 16.95
C ARG A 8 -5.06 7.21 18.05
N THR A 9 -5.90 8.22 18.11
CA THR A 9 -6.06 9.07 19.30
C THR A 9 -6.78 8.23 20.35
N GLU A 10 -6.06 7.56 21.24
CA GLU A 10 -6.69 6.88 22.37
C GLU A 10 -7.31 7.93 23.30
N GLY A 11 -8.61 7.82 23.51
CA GLY A 11 -9.34 8.63 24.48
C GLY A 11 -8.88 8.28 25.90
N GLY A 12 -7.94 9.04 26.42
CA GLY A 12 -7.50 9.02 27.81
C GLY A 12 -7.30 10.45 28.28
N SER A 13 -7.99 10.81 29.37
CA SER A 13 -7.97 12.11 30.04
C SER A 13 -6.62 12.85 30.04
N GLY A 14 -6.61 14.07 29.48
CA GLY A 14 -5.54 15.06 29.66
C GLY A 14 -4.88 15.52 28.35
N THR A 15 -5.44 16.56 27.72
CA THR A 15 -4.79 17.44 26.72
C THR A 15 -3.71 16.79 25.85
N GLN A 16 -4.10 15.91 24.92
CA GLN A 16 -3.24 15.55 23.78
C GLN A 16 -3.82 16.20 22.53
N SER A 17 -3.09 17.18 22.01
CA SER A 17 -3.38 17.86 20.75
C SER A 17 -3.53 16.81 19.64
N GLY A 18 -4.63 16.84 18.89
CA GLY A 18 -4.83 15.93 17.76
C GLY A 18 -3.68 16.00 16.77
N SER A 19 -3.32 14.88 16.16
CA SER A 19 -2.34 14.87 15.07
C SER A 19 -2.81 15.76 13.92
N LEU A 20 -1.90 16.61 13.42
CA LEU A 20 -2.16 17.62 12.39
C LEU A 20 -2.90 17.03 11.17
N CYS A 21 -3.93 17.72 10.70
CA CYS A 21 -4.64 17.41 9.45
C CYS A 21 -5.05 18.70 8.73
N LEU A 22 -5.33 18.59 7.43
CA LEU A 22 -5.88 19.67 6.64
C LEU A 22 -7.36 19.85 6.95
N GLU A 23 -7.68 20.95 7.61
CA GLU A 23 -9.01 21.42 7.96
C GLU A 23 -9.11 22.92 7.65
N GLN A 24 -10.31 23.49 7.68
CA GLN A 24 -10.50 24.92 7.47
C GLN A 24 -9.71 25.76 8.49
N SER A 25 -9.54 25.25 9.71
CA SER A 25 -8.80 25.89 10.80
C SER A 25 -7.28 25.88 10.59
N THR A 26 -6.73 24.84 9.95
CA THR A 26 -5.28 24.64 9.75
C THR A 26 -4.81 24.99 8.34
N LEU A 27 -5.73 25.33 7.43
CA LEU A 27 -5.44 25.62 6.02
C LEU A 27 -4.44 26.77 5.84
N SER A 28 -4.57 27.86 6.61
CA SER A 28 -3.63 29.00 6.55
C SER A 28 -2.21 28.56 6.90
N ASP A 29 -2.09 27.71 7.92
CA ASP A 29 -0.82 27.29 8.48
C ASP A 29 -0.14 26.28 7.53
N LEU A 30 -0.90 25.28 7.06
CA LEU A 30 -0.41 24.26 6.12
C LEU A 30 -0.03 24.82 4.74
N THR A 31 -0.55 25.99 4.35
CA THR A 31 -0.18 26.66 3.11
C THR A 31 1.01 27.60 3.27
N GLU A 32 1.46 27.87 4.50
CA GLU A 32 2.61 28.74 4.76
C GLU A 32 3.94 28.01 4.47
N PRO A 33 4.83 28.58 3.65
CA PRO A 33 6.13 27.99 3.38
C PRO A 33 6.95 27.72 4.66
N GLY A 34 7.37 26.46 4.81
CA GLY A 34 8.20 26.01 5.93
C GLY A 34 7.45 25.72 7.22
N PHE A 35 6.11 25.82 7.27
CA PHE A 35 5.32 25.53 8.46
C PHE A 35 5.66 24.18 9.11
N LEU A 36 5.77 23.12 8.29
CA LEU A 36 6.10 21.77 8.77
C LEU A 36 7.50 21.64 9.41
N HIS A 37 8.40 22.61 9.18
CA HIS A 37 9.74 22.64 9.78
C HIS A 37 9.82 23.48 11.06
N ARG A 38 8.80 24.29 11.36
CA ARG A 38 8.72 25.11 12.56
C ARG A 38 8.27 24.25 13.76
N LYS A 39 8.52 24.72 14.99
CA LYS A 39 8.24 23.94 16.21
C LYS A 39 6.75 23.64 16.41
N ASP A 40 5.89 24.57 16.02
CA ASP A 40 4.43 24.46 15.98
C ASP A 40 3.99 23.35 15.02
N GLY A 41 4.48 23.32 13.78
CA GLY A 41 4.15 22.25 12.83
C GLY A 41 4.78 20.90 13.20
N ASN A 42 6.10 20.89 13.46
CA ASN A 42 6.90 19.69 13.65
C ASN A 42 6.46 18.83 14.85
N ASN A 43 5.90 19.43 15.89
CA ASN A 43 5.43 18.70 17.08
C ASN A 43 4.16 17.86 16.82
N PHE A 44 3.42 18.13 15.74
CA PHE A 44 2.13 17.46 15.45
C PHE A 44 2.15 16.61 14.17
N ILE A 45 3.26 16.60 13.44
CA ILE A 45 3.46 15.75 12.26
C ILE A 45 3.76 14.32 12.73
N PRO A 46 3.03 13.29 12.25
CA PRO A 46 3.38 11.90 12.54
C PRO A 46 4.80 11.55 12.06
N SER A 47 5.53 10.78 12.84
CA SER A 47 6.92 10.43 12.54
C SER A 47 7.08 9.74 11.18
N VAL A 48 6.13 8.88 10.80
CA VAL A 48 6.09 8.24 9.47
C VAL A 48 6.03 9.27 8.33
N VAL A 49 5.32 10.38 8.52
CA VAL A 49 5.24 11.46 7.51
C VAL A 49 6.56 12.21 7.43
N TYR A 50 7.21 12.49 8.57
CA TYR A 50 8.53 13.10 8.60
C TYR A 50 9.59 12.24 7.87
N HIS A 51 9.59 10.92 8.12
CA HIS A 51 10.48 10.00 7.41
C HIS A 51 10.16 9.92 5.93
N ALA A 52 8.89 9.92 5.54
CA ALA A 52 8.48 9.96 4.14
C ALA A 52 8.96 11.24 3.43
N MET A 53 8.93 12.40 4.10
CA MET A 53 9.51 13.65 3.56
C MET A 53 11.03 13.51 3.32
N ASN A 54 11.75 12.83 4.22
CA ASN A 54 13.17 12.58 4.07
C ASN A 54 13.48 11.60 2.92
N VAL A 55 12.70 10.52 2.79
CA VAL A 55 12.80 9.57 1.67
C VAL A 55 12.55 10.29 0.35
N THR A 56 11.48 11.09 0.27
CA THR A 56 11.12 11.87 -0.92
C THR A 56 12.28 12.79 -1.35
N ARG A 57 12.87 13.52 -0.40
CA ARG A 57 14.02 14.39 -0.66
C ARG A 57 15.25 13.62 -1.14
N LYS A 58 15.55 12.45 -0.54
CA LYS A 58 16.67 11.60 -0.95
C LYS A 58 16.50 11.00 -2.34
N LEU A 59 15.26 10.79 -2.78
CA LEU A 59 14.93 10.34 -4.14
C LEU A 59 15.03 11.47 -5.18
N GLY A 60 15.28 12.71 -4.76
CA GLY A 60 15.31 13.87 -5.67
C GLY A 60 13.93 14.42 -6.03
N GLU A 61 12.87 13.89 -5.43
CA GLU A 61 11.50 14.35 -5.62
C GLU A 61 11.20 15.55 -4.71
N VAL A 62 10.38 16.47 -5.20
CA VAL A 62 10.01 17.70 -4.47
C VAL A 62 8.57 17.69 -3.95
N TYR A 63 7.76 16.73 -4.40
CA TYR A 63 6.34 16.61 -4.03
C TYR A 63 6.07 15.30 -3.29
N LEU A 64 5.39 15.41 -2.15
CA LEU A 64 4.86 14.27 -1.40
C LEU A 64 3.38 14.46 -1.14
N TRP A 65 2.55 13.60 -1.72
CA TRP A 65 1.13 13.54 -1.39
C TRP A 65 0.91 12.73 -0.11
N VAL A 66 0.25 13.33 0.88
CA VAL A 66 -0.15 12.69 2.15
C VAL A 66 -1.63 12.95 2.33
N GLY A 67 -2.46 11.90 2.33
CA GLY A 67 -3.93 12.05 2.34
C GLY A 67 -4.44 12.98 3.46
N ARG A 68 -3.83 12.91 4.64
CA ARG A 68 -4.20 13.77 5.80
C ARG A 68 -3.92 15.27 5.59
N PHE A 69 -2.97 15.62 4.72
CA PHE A 69 -2.56 17.00 4.43
C PHE A 69 -3.04 17.49 3.06
N CYS A 70 -3.49 16.60 2.18
CA CYS A 70 -3.92 16.94 0.83
C CYS A 70 -5.43 16.79 0.62
N ILE A 71 -6.16 16.16 1.55
CA ILE A 71 -7.62 16.08 1.56
C ILE A 71 -8.12 16.90 2.73
N LYS A 72 -9.03 17.83 2.45
CA LYS A 72 -9.62 18.68 3.48
C LYS A 72 -10.68 17.88 4.25
N GLN A 73 -10.43 17.65 5.54
CA GLN A 73 -11.13 16.64 6.33
C GLN A 73 -12.54 17.04 6.76
N ASP A 74 -12.80 18.34 6.83
CA ASP A 74 -14.03 19.01 7.24
C ASP A 74 -14.84 19.57 6.05
N ASP A 75 -14.47 19.20 4.82
CA ASP A 75 -15.16 19.65 3.61
C ASP A 75 -16.29 18.71 3.19
N GLU A 76 -17.41 19.26 2.72
CA GLU A 76 -18.53 18.48 2.16
C GLU A 76 -18.10 17.72 0.88
N MET A 77 -17.11 18.24 0.15
CA MET A 77 -16.57 17.64 -1.08
C MET A 77 -15.48 16.60 -0.81
N LYS A 78 -15.20 16.28 0.47
CA LYS A 78 -14.23 15.24 0.87
C LYS A 78 -14.46 13.92 0.13
N GLU A 79 -15.72 13.51 0.00
CA GLU A 79 -16.10 12.28 -0.69
C GLU A 79 -15.68 12.27 -2.16
N MET A 80 -15.82 13.41 -2.86
CA MET A 80 -15.34 13.56 -4.23
C MET A 80 -13.81 13.51 -4.30
N GLN A 81 -13.10 14.04 -3.31
CA GLN A 81 -11.63 13.93 -3.28
C GLN A 81 -11.20 12.48 -3.03
N ILE A 82 -11.90 11.77 -2.15
CA ILE A 82 -11.66 10.35 -1.84
C ILE A 82 -11.89 9.47 -3.08
N SER A 83 -12.89 9.78 -3.92
CA SER A 83 -13.14 9.00 -5.14
C SER A 83 -11.98 9.03 -6.15
N HIS A 84 -11.08 10.03 -6.05
CA HIS A 84 -9.89 10.14 -6.90
C HIS A 84 -8.64 9.49 -6.28
N MET A 85 -8.74 8.84 -5.11
CA MET A 85 -7.58 8.22 -4.46
C MET A 85 -6.87 7.22 -5.38
N GLY A 86 -7.61 6.41 -6.14
CA GLY A 86 -6.99 5.45 -7.05
C GLY A 86 -6.21 6.13 -8.18
N ASP A 87 -6.69 7.26 -8.69
CA ASP A 87 -5.97 8.05 -9.71
C ASP A 87 -4.70 8.68 -9.13
N ILE A 88 -4.74 9.12 -7.86
CA ILE A 88 -3.58 9.68 -7.17
C ILE A 88 -2.50 8.61 -6.97
N TYR A 89 -2.85 7.43 -6.47
CA TYR A 89 -1.90 6.34 -6.26
C TYR A 89 -1.42 5.75 -7.59
N GLY A 90 -2.29 5.61 -8.60
CA GLY A 90 -1.92 5.13 -9.94
C GLY A 90 -1.14 6.13 -10.79
N GLY A 91 -1.27 7.43 -10.49
CA GLY A 91 -0.49 8.51 -11.08
C GLY A 91 0.78 8.87 -10.31
N ALA A 92 0.99 8.32 -9.11
CA ALA A 92 2.19 8.61 -8.31
C ALA A 92 3.44 8.04 -8.98
N TYR A 93 4.53 8.81 -8.97
CA TYR A 93 5.84 8.33 -9.41
C TYR A 93 6.28 7.09 -8.61
N LEU A 94 6.09 7.17 -7.29
CA LEU A 94 6.35 6.13 -6.30
C LEU A 94 5.37 6.27 -5.13
N THR A 95 4.92 5.13 -4.60
CA THR A 95 4.17 5.07 -3.34
C THR A 95 5.07 4.56 -2.22
N ILE A 96 5.25 5.37 -1.18
CA ILE A 96 5.94 4.98 0.05
C ILE A 96 4.89 4.34 0.95
N VAL A 97 5.15 3.13 1.43
CA VAL A 97 4.26 2.39 2.34
C VAL A 97 4.93 2.26 3.71
N GLY A 98 4.31 2.85 4.72
CA GLY A 98 4.65 2.62 6.13
C GLY A 98 3.85 1.46 6.70
N ALA A 99 4.35 0.23 6.53
CA ALA A 99 3.72 -0.99 7.05
C ALA A 99 4.22 -1.38 8.46
N ALA A 100 5.32 -0.80 8.91
CA ALA A 100 5.83 -0.93 10.27
C ALA A 100 4.93 -0.21 11.29
N THR A 101 5.07 -0.57 12.57
CA THR A 101 4.37 0.10 13.66
C THR A 101 4.89 1.52 13.88
N GLU A 102 4.01 2.46 14.29
CA GLU A 102 4.37 3.87 14.59
C GLU A 102 5.54 3.99 15.57
N ALA A 103 5.64 3.06 16.54
CA ALA A 103 6.75 3.00 17.50
C ALA A 103 8.12 3.03 16.79
N LEU A 104 8.25 2.25 15.71
CA LEU A 104 9.48 2.13 14.93
C LEU A 104 9.83 3.40 14.16
N PHE A 105 8.85 4.26 13.87
CA PHE A 105 9.08 5.56 13.27
C PHE A 105 9.36 6.65 14.33
N SER A 106 8.84 6.47 15.55
CA SER A 106 8.91 7.45 16.65
C SER A 106 10.19 7.41 17.47
N GLU A 107 10.88 6.26 17.52
CA GLU A 107 12.15 6.17 18.22
C GLU A 107 13.27 6.85 17.40
N LYS A 108 14.08 7.67 18.08
CA LYS A 108 15.48 7.84 17.71
C LYS A 108 16.15 6.49 17.92
N MET A 109 15.89 5.52 17.04
CA MET A 109 16.83 4.43 16.88
C MET A 109 18.15 5.10 16.55
N ALA A 110 19.12 4.93 17.45
CA ALA A 110 20.47 5.35 17.21
C ALA A 110 20.84 4.88 15.81
N ALA A 111 21.57 5.68 15.04
CA ALA A 111 22.08 5.24 13.75
C ALA A 111 22.90 3.92 13.86
N ASP A 112 23.28 3.53 15.08
CA ASP A 112 23.97 2.29 15.43
C ASP A 112 23.03 1.08 15.67
N ASP A 113 21.75 1.33 15.96
CA ASP A 113 20.64 0.35 16.00
C ASP A 113 19.74 0.52 14.75
N CYS A 114 20.24 1.20 13.71
CA CYS A 114 19.71 0.97 12.36
C CYS A 114 19.72 -0.53 12.20
N PHE A 115 18.53 -1.14 12.20
CA PHE A 115 18.32 -2.56 11.99
C PHE A 115 19.47 -3.03 11.13
N MET A 116 20.39 -3.82 11.71
CA MET A 116 21.13 -4.77 10.93
C MET A 116 20.01 -5.58 10.31
N PHE A 117 19.54 -5.11 9.15
CA PHE A 117 18.60 -5.80 8.28
C PHE A 117 19.16 -7.20 8.30
N ASP A 118 18.45 -8.19 8.87
CA ASP A 118 19.03 -9.52 9.05
C ASP A 118 19.68 -9.91 7.73
N THR A 119 21.01 -9.87 7.71
CA THR A 119 21.78 -9.65 6.49
C THR A 119 21.86 -10.92 5.66
N ASP A 120 21.26 -11.99 6.20
CA ASP A 120 21.19 -13.34 5.67
C ASP A 120 19.79 -13.69 5.16
N ASN A 121 18.89 -12.74 4.90
CA ASN A 121 17.52 -13.11 4.50
C ASN A 121 17.39 -13.74 3.09
N SER A 122 18.46 -13.71 2.28
CA SER A 122 18.58 -14.51 1.05
C SER A 122 19.18 -15.90 1.30
N MET A 123 19.61 -16.20 2.53
CA MET A 123 20.19 -17.48 2.95
C MET A 123 19.38 -18.00 4.14
N TYR A 124 18.47 -18.94 3.90
CA TYR A 124 17.71 -19.56 5.00
C TYR A 124 18.34 -20.89 5.41
N ARG A 125 18.44 -21.16 6.72
CA ARG A 125 18.78 -22.50 7.21
C ARG A 125 17.58 -23.41 7.13
N ASP A 126 17.65 -24.45 6.31
CA ASP A 126 16.61 -25.48 6.23
C ASP A 126 16.40 -26.18 7.60
N GLY A 127 15.42 -27.09 7.69
CA GLY A 127 15.19 -27.86 8.92
C GLY A 127 16.39 -28.71 9.40
N ARG A 128 17.48 -28.75 8.63
CA ARG A 128 18.74 -29.43 8.92
C ARG A 128 19.90 -28.47 9.21
N GLY A 129 19.70 -27.16 9.03
CA GLY A 129 20.68 -26.12 9.30
C GLY A 129 21.47 -25.65 8.08
N ASP A 130 21.13 -26.04 6.85
CA ASP A 130 21.87 -25.68 5.62
C ASP A 130 21.34 -24.40 4.98
N TRP A 131 22.23 -23.52 4.52
CA TRP A 131 21.86 -22.27 3.87
C TRP A 131 21.29 -22.48 2.45
N ILE A 132 20.08 -21.97 2.20
CA ILE A 132 19.36 -22.05 0.93
C ILE A 132 19.15 -20.64 0.35
N ILE A 133 19.48 -20.48 -0.93
CA ILE A 133 19.08 -19.32 -1.75
C ILE A 133 17.63 -19.53 -2.17
N LEU A 134 16.72 -18.65 -1.72
CA LEU A 134 15.32 -18.70 -2.14
C LEU A 134 15.23 -18.42 -3.64
N ASN A 135 14.36 -19.17 -4.33
CA ASN A 135 13.95 -18.76 -5.67
C ASN A 135 13.05 -17.51 -5.57
N LEU A 136 12.88 -16.80 -6.68
CA LEU A 136 12.18 -15.52 -6.73
C LEU A 136 10.71 -15.61 -6.30
N LYS A 137 10.05 -16.75 -6.56
CA LYS A 137 8.66 -17.01 -6.13
C LYS A 137 8.58 -17.13 -4.61
N GLU A 138 9.49 -17.91 -4.00
CA GLU A 138 9.56 -18.07 -2.56
C GLU A 138 9.89 -16.75 -1.85
N LEU A 139 10.74 -15.92 -2.44
CA LEU A 139 11.03 -14.58 -1.93
C LEU A 139 9.76 -13.72 -1.91
N ALA A 140 9.05 -13.62 -3.04
CA ALA A 140 7.82 -12.84 -3.15
C ALA A 140 6.76 -13.33 -2.14
N THR A 141 6.48 -14.64 -2.11
CA THR A 141 5.53 -15.23 -1.16
C THR A 141 5.90 -14.92 0.29
N ARG A 142 7.19 -14.98 0.66
CA ARG A 142 7.62 -14.65 2.03
C ARG A 142 7.44 -13.18 2.36
N LEU A 143 7.80 -12.27 1.45
CA LEU A 143 7.65 -10.83 1.64
C LEU A 143 6.17 -10.47 1.85
N TYR A 144 5.26 -10.97 1.00
CA TYR A 144 3.82 -10.73 1.16
C TYR A 144 3.20 -11.48 2.34
N SER A 145 3.66 -12.68 2.66
CA SER A 145 3.26 -13.38 3.89
C SER A 145 3.63 -12.57 5.14
N SER A 146 4.79 -11.92 5.13
CA SER A 146 5.22 -11.02 6.21
C SER A 146 4.38 -9.76 6.25
N LEU A 147 4.18 -9.11 5.09
CA LEU A 147 3.35 -7.93 4.95
C LEU A 147 1.90 -8.18 5.36
N GLY A 148 1.35 -9.36 5.06
CA GLY A 148 -0.01 -9.79 5.41
C GLY A 148 -0.27 -9.81 6.91
N ARG A 149 0.78 -9.92 7.74
CA ARG A 149 0.68 -9.85 9.20
C ARG A 149 0.64 -8.41 9.73
N SER A 150 1.07 -7.43 8.93
CA SER A 150 1.08 -6.03 9.32
C SER A 150 -0.32 -5.51 9.60
N THR A 151 -0.43 -4.53 10.49
CA THR A 151 -1.68 -3.81 10.71
C THR A 151 -2.11 -3.06 9.44
N TRP A 152 -1.15 -2.61 8.62
CA TRP A 152 -1.39 -1.85 7.40
C TRP A 152 -2.20 -2.64 6.38
N THR A 153 -1.86 -3.91 6.14
CA THR A 153 -2.60 -4.77 5.21
C THR A 153 -4.02 -5.03 5.67
N LYS A 154 -4.26 -5.03 6.99
CA LYS A 154 -5.59 -5.25 7.56
C LYS A 154 -6.53 -4.06 7.38
N ARG A 155 -6.08 -2.89 6.92
CA ARG A 155 -6.95 -1.71 6.70
C ARG A 155 -7.55 -1.76 5.30
N GLY A 156 -8.87 -1.63 5.17
CA GLY A 156 -9.56 -1.75 3.88
C GLY A 156 -9.07 -0.74 2.83
N TRP A 157 -8.94 0.54 3.22
CA TRP A 157 -8.46 1.59 2.32
C TRP A 157 -7.08 1.32 1.73
N THR A 158 -6.16 0.68 2.46
CA THR A 158 -4.79 0.44 1.97
C THR A 158 -4.76 -0.55 0.80
N TYR A 159 -5.84 -1.32 0.57
CA TYR A 159 -5.93 -2.23 -0.57
C TYR A 159 -5.89 -1.48 -1.88
N GLN A 160 -6.73 -0.44 -2.02
CA GLN A 160 -6.72 0.42 -3.20
C GLN A 160 -5.41 1.20 -3.33
N GLU A 161 -4.82 1.65 -2.22
CA GLU A 161 -3.53 2.34 -2.24
C GLU A 161 -2.41 1.42 -2.78
N GLN A 162 -2.44 0.13 -2.41
CA GLN A 162 -1.51 -0.88 -2.88
C GLN A 162 -1.75 -1.21 -4.36
N ILE A 163 -2.96 -1.67 -4.71
CA ILE A 163 -3.24 -2.27 -6.02
C ILE A 163 -3.14 -1.25 -7.16
N MET A 164 -3.46 0.01 -6.88
CA MET A 164 -3.43 1.07 -7.88
C MET A 164 -2.01 1.60 -8.10
N SER A 165 -1.08 1.43 -7.15
CA SER A 165 0.27 2.00 -7.23
C SER A 165 1.18 1.21 -8.17
N LYS A 166 1.77 1.87 -9.18
CA LYS A 166 2.67 1.24 -10.17
C LYS A 166 4.04 0.85 -9.61
N ARG A 167 4.44 1.53 -8.54
CA ARG A 167 5.72 1.35 -7.85
C ARG A 167 5.50 1.59 -6.36
N LEU A 168 5.93 0.66 -5.54
CA LEU A 168 5.84 0.72 -4.09
C LEU A 168 7.22 0.51 -3.48
N VAL A 169 7.52 1.27 -2.44
CA VAL A 169 8.57 0.95 -1.47
C VAL A 169 7.91 0.71 -0.13
N ILE A 170 8.09 -0.49 0.40
CA ILE A 170 7.36 -0.97 1.57
C ILE A 170 8.33 -1.10 2.73
N PHE A 171 8.16 -0.23 3.73
CA PHE A 171 8.90 -0.25 4.98
C PHE A 171 8.14 -1.11 5.99
N MET A 172 8.71 -2.27 6.33
CA MET A 172 8.20 -3.20 7.34
C MET A 172 9.04 -3.12 8.62
N GLU A 173 8.60 -3.81 9.67
CA GLU A 173 9.34 -3.86 10.94
C GLU A 173 10.72 -4.51 10.80
N ARG A 174 10.87 -5.44 9.84
CA ARG A 174 12.08 -6.24 9.63
C ARG A 174 12.53 -6.24 8.17
N GLY A 175 12.44 -5.09 7.51
CA GLY A 175 12.98 -4.96 6.16
C GLY A 175 12.26 -3.94 5.29
N ILE A 176 12.84 -3.78 4.11
CA ILE A 176 12.31 -2.95 3.04
C ILE A 176 12.27 -3.79 1.77
N PHE A 177 11.21 -3.63 0.98
CA PHE A 177 11.18 -4.19 -0.37
C PHE A 177 10.46 -3.26 -1.34
N TRP A 178 10.83 -3.41 -2.60
CA TRP A 178 10.31 -2.70 -3.75
C TRP A 178 9.39 -3.62 -4.55
N ASP A 179 8.25 -3.10 -5.00
CA ASP A 179 7.30 -3.77 -5.88
C ASP A 179 6.94 -2.81 -7.04
N CYS A 180 7.24 -3.18 -8.29
CA CYS A 180 6.80 -2.45 -9.49
C CYS A 180 6.35 -3.43 -10.57
N GLU A 181 5.65 -2.93 -11.60
CA GLU A 181 5.26 -3.69 -12.81
C GLU A 181 6.35 -4.63 -13.38
N CYS A 182 7.62 -4.26 -13.17
CA CYS A 182 8.82 -4.96 -13.57
C CYS A 182 9.25 -6.14 -12.68
N GLY A 183 8.87 -6.18 -11.39
CA GLY A 183 9.32 -7.21 -10.45
C GLY A 183 9.22 -6.80 -8.98
N ILE A 184 9.78 -7.64 -8.11
CA ILE A 184 9.89 -7.42 -6.66
C ILE A 184 11.36 -7.55 -6.26
N TRP A 185 11.88 -6.62 -5.47
CA TRP A 185 13.25 -6.68 -4.93
C TRP A 185 13.22 -6.40 -3.45
N ASP A 186 13.89 -7.20 -2.64
CA ASP A 186 14.16 -6.82 -1.26
C ASP A 186 15.34 -5.85 -1.18
N GLY A 187 15.60 -5.33 0.02
CA GLY A 187 16.74 -4.43 0.28
C GLY A 187 18.12 -5.03 -0.06
N TRP A 188 18.23 -6.33 -0.34
CA TRP A 188 19.48 -7.04 -0.65
C TRP A 188 19.68 -7.27 -2.15
N ASN A 189 18.62 -7.62 -2.88
CA ASN A 189 18.67 -7.94 -4.31
C ASN A 189 18.49 -6.72 -5.22
N MET A 190 18.35 -5.51 -4.67
CA MET A 190 18.28 -4.27 -5.45
C MET A 190 19.67 -3.86 -5.98
N LYS A 191 20.27 -4.69 -6.83
CA LYS A 191 21.51 -4.38 -7.56
C LYS A 191 21.17 -3.57 -8.81
N ILE A 192 21.55 -2.30 -8.82
CA ILE A 192 21.39 -1.42 -9.98
C ILE A 192 22.22 -2.00 -11.15
N GLY A 193 21.55 -2.35 -12.26
CA GLY A 193 22.19 -2.79 -13.50
C GLY A 193 22.37 -4.31 -13.66
N ASP A 194 21.84 -5.13 -12.75
CA ASP A 194 21.84 -6.59 -12.86
C ASP A 194 20.52 -7.07 -13.51
N GLU A 195 20.46 -7.01 -14.84
CA GLU A 195 19.25 -7.35 -15.59
C GLU A 195 18.87 -8.85 -15.50
N GLU A 196 19.81 -9.71 -15.12
CA GLU A 196 19.58 -11.15 -14.92
C GLU A 196 18.97 -11.46 -13.55
N ALA A 197 19.08 -10.54 -12.58
CA ALA A 197 18.42 -10.63 -11.27
C ALA A 197 16.98 -10.05 -11.28
N ASN A 198 16.49 -9.62 -12.46
CA ASN A 198 15.14 -9.13 -12.61
C ASN A 198 14.14 -10.24 -12.31
N VAL A 199 13.19 -9.95 -11.42
CA VAL A 199 12.03 -10.80 -11.16
C VAL A 199 11.08 -10.76 -12.34
N LEU A 200 11.48 -11.47 -13.41
CA LEU A 200 10.61 -11.77 -14.53
C LEU A 200 9.61 -12.84 -14.10
N LEU A 201 8.40 -12.36 -13.86
CA LEU A 201 7.11 -13.03 -14.02
C LEU A 201 6.89 -14.27 -13.12
N ILE A 202 6.13 -14.04 -12.05
CA ILE A 202 5.31 -15.09 -11.44
C ILE A 202 4.22 -15.43 -12.46
N ILE A 203 4.49 -16.42 -13.31
CA ILE A 203 3.47 -17.23 -13.96
C ILE A 203 3.55 -18.55 -13.21
N ASP A 204 2.52 -18.89 -12.44
CA ASP A 204 2.35 -20.22 -11.87
C ASP A 204 2.37 -21.27 -13.00
N GLU A 205 2.71 -22.51 -12.70
CA GLU A 205 2.84 -23.58 -13.73
C GLU A 205 1.54 -23.81 -14.53
N ASP A 206 0.41 -23.33 -14.01
CA ASP A 206 -0.92 -23.34 -14.63
C ASP A 206 -1.29 -22.03 -15.37
N GLY A 207 -0.39 -21.04 -15.39
CA GLY A 207 -0.63 -19.74 -16.01
C GLY A 207 -1.19 -18.67 -15.07
N THR A 208 -1.48 -18.99 -13.81
CA THR A 208 -2.05 -18.04 -12.84
C THR A 208 -0.98 -17.11 -12.25
N VAL A 209 -1.34 -15.92 -11.80
CA VAL A 209 -0.40 -14.95 -11.23
C VAL A 209 -0.83 -14.69 -9.79
N SER A 210 0.01 -15.07 -8.81
CA SER A 210 -0.17 -14.69 -7.40
C SER A 210 -0.57 -13.22 -7.25
N THR A 211 -1.79 -12.99 -6.78
CA THR A 211 -2.42 -11.67 -6.62
C THR A 211 -2.10 -10.98 -5.31
N GLU A 212 -1.22 -11.56 -4.49
CA GLU A 212 -0.72 -10.92 -3.28
C GLU A 212 0.06 -9.63 -3.63
N SER A 213 0.60 -9.56 -4.84
CA SER A 213 1.24 -8.38 -5.44
C SER A 213 0.27 -7.58 -6.32
N GLY A 214 0.37 -6.25 -6.30
CA GLY A 214 -0.40 -5.36 -7.20
C GLY A 214 -0.09 -5.58 -8.69
N LEU A 215 0.90 -6.42 -8.98
CA LEU A 215 1.39 -6.82 -10.29
C LEU A 215 0.36 -7.57 -11.12
N SER A 216 -0.50 -8.38 -10.49
CA SER A 216 -1.55 -9.08 -11.22
C SER A 216 -2.56 -8.08 -11.80
N TYR A 217 -3.02 -7.13 -10.99
CA TYR A 217 -4.00 -6.13 -11.43
C TYR A 217 -3.53 -5.27 -12.62
N GLN A 218 -2.29 -4.77 -12.57
CA GLN A 218 -1.75 -3.85 -13.58
C GLN A 218 -1.46 -4.54 -14.92
N LYS A 219 -1.03 -5.81 -14.90
CA LYS A 219 -0.78 -6.59 -16.12
C LYS A 219 -2.08 -7.04 -16.80
N HIS A 220 -3.11 -7.42 -16.05
CA HIS A 220 -4.36 -7.94 -16.61
C HIS A 220 -5.24 -6.83 -17.20
N CYS A 221 -5.33 -5.66 -16.53
CA CYS A 221 -6.15 -4.54 -17.03
C CYS A 221 -5.53 -3.82 -18.25
N GLY A 222 -4.26 -4.08 -18.57
CA GLY A 222 -3.55 -3.47 -19.70
C GLY A 222 -3.79 -4.14 -21.07
N GLY A 223 -4.44 -5.31 -21.12
CA GLY A 223 -4.54 -6.06 -22.39
C GLY A 223 -5.54 -7.21 -22.49
N GLN A 224 -6.26 -7.61 -21.44
CA GLN A 224 -7.26 -8.67 -21.55
C GLN A 224 -8.60 -8.17 -22.12
N TRP A 225 -9.10 -8.87 -23.14
CA TRP A 225 -10.40 -8.64 -23.79
C TRP A 225 -11.51 -9.57 -23.26
N TRP A 226 -11.25 -10.40 -22.25
CA TRP A 226 -12.18 -11.44 -21.78
C TRP A 226 -12.47 -11.32 -20.28
N PRO A 227 -13.73 -11.57 -19.85
CA PRO A 227 -14.15 -11.43 -18.46
C PRO A 227 -13.62 -12.56 -17.58
N ASP A 228 -12.48 -12.33 -16.93
CA ASP A 228 -11.82 -13.29 -16.05
C ASP A 228 -12.40 -13.32 -14.64
N PHE A 229 -13.23 -14.33 -14.37
CA PHE A 229 -13.84 -14.52 -13.06
C PHE A 229 -12.82 -14.87 -11.97
N SER A 230 -11.75 -15.61 -12.31
CA SER A 230 -10.69 -15.96 -11.36
C SER A 230 -9.96 -14.70 -10.93
N LEU A 231 -9.58 -13.84 -11.88
CA LEU A 231 -8.99 -12.53 -11.57
C LEU A 231 -9.90 -11.68 -10.66
N TYR A 232 -11.20 -11.66 -10.94
CA TYR A 232 -12.15 -10.95 -10.09
C TYR A 232 -12.13 -11.48 -8.64
N MET A 233 -12.21 -12.80 -8.47
CA MET A 233 -12.18 -13.43 -7.15
C MET A 233 -10.84 -13.22 -6.44
N ASP A 234 -9.74 -13.31 -7.17
CA ASP A 234 -8.39 -13.12 -6.63
C ASP A 234 -8.13 -11.68 -6.17
N LEU A 235 -8.90 -10.71 -6.70
CA LEU A 235 -8.87 -9.32 -6.25
C LEU A 235 -9.84 -9.07 -5.09
N VAL A 236 -11.06 -9.58 -5.18
CA VAL A 236 -12.10 -9.31 -4.18
C VAL A 236 -11.87 -10.08 -2.88
N CYS A 237 -11.40 -11.34 -2.93
CA CYS A 237 -11.22 -12.16 -1.72
C CYS A 237 -10.20 -11.54 -0.73
N PRO A 238 -8.99 -11.11 -1.16
CA PRO A 238 -8.04 -10.47 -0.24
C PRO A 238 -8.54 -9.12 0.30
N TYR A 239 -9.43 -8.43 -0.42
CA TYR A 239 -10.06 -7.21 0.06
C TYR A 239 -11.12 -7.50 1.13
N SER A 240 -11.98 -8.49 0.92
CA SER A 240 -13.09 -8.84 1.82
C SER A 240 -12.64 -9.19 3.24
N GLY A 241 -11.41 -9.71 3.41
CA GLY A 241 -10.81 -10.00 4.71
C GLY A 241 -10.26 -8.78 5.47
N ARG A 242 -10.35 -7.57 4.91
CA ARG A 242 -9.80 -6.34 5.53
C ARG A 242 -10.82 -5.61 6.40
N ASN A 243 -10.32 -4.90 7.39
CA ASN A 243 -11.10 -4.12 8.35
C ASN A 243 -11.37 -2.70 7.81
N LEU A 244 -12.64 -2.31 7.85
CA LEU A 244 -13.07 -0.93 7.60
C LEU A 244 -13.51 -0.30 8.92
N THR A 245 -13.13 0.96 9.13
CA THR A 245 -13.65 1.76 10.25
C THR A 245 -15.16 1.99 10.10
N TYR A 246 -15.59 2.22 8.86
CA TYR A 246 -16.97 2.47 8.49
C TYR A 246 -17.38 1.47 7.42
N PRO A 247 -18.33 0.56 7.71
CA PRO A 247 -18.75 -0.46 6.74
C PRO A 247 -19.24 0.11 5.40
N GLN A 248 -19.83 1.31 5.41
CA GLN A 248 -20.29 2.00 4.20
C GLN A 248 -19.16 2.37 3.22
N ASP A 249 -17.90 2.38 3.67
CA ASP A 249 -16.75 2.61 2.80
C ASP A 249 -16.40 1.39 1.95
N GLY A 250 -17.09 0.26 2.14
CA GLY A 250 -16.82 -1.02 1.48
C GLY A 250 -16.66 -0.92 -0.04
N LEU A 251 -17.58 -0.28 -0.75
CA LEU A 251 -17.44 -0.12 -2.20
C LEU A 251 -16.50 1.02 -2.58
N ARG A 252 -16.34 2.02 -1.71
CA ARG A 252 -15.52 3.21 -1.97
C ARG A 252 -14.04 2.86 -1.95
N ALA A 253 -13.63 2.05 -0.98
CA ALA A 253 -12.25 1.61 -0.75
C ALA A 253 -11.71 0.64 -1.80
N ILE A 254 -12.52 0.22 -2.79
CA ILE A 254 -12.10 -0.54 -3.99
C ILE A 254 -12.67 0.03 -5.28
N SER A 255 -13.25 1.23 -5.24
CA SER A 255 -14.03 1.79 -6.35
C SER A 255 -13.21 1.95 -7.63
N SER A 256 -11.97 2.42 -7.52
CA SER A 256 -11.08 2.58 -8.68
C SER A 256 -10.72 1.23 -9.30
N MET A 257 -10.54 0.19 -8.47
CA MET A 257 -10.30 -1.16 -8.94
C MET A 257 -11.49 -1.68 -9.76
N LEU A 258 -12.69 -1.59 -9.19
CA LEU A 258 -13.94 -2.02 -9.82
C LEU A 258 -14.24 -1.26 -11.11
N LYS A 259 -13.94 0.04 -11.16
CA LYS A 259 -14.11 0.88 -12.35
C LYS A 259 -13.27 0.38 -13.52
N ASN A 260 -12.02 -0.01 -13.27
CA ASN A 260 -11.15 -0.54 -14.32
C ASN A 260 -11.59 -1.94 -14.75
N LEU A 261 -11.96 -2.81 -13.80
CA LEU A 261 -12.49 -4.14 -14.12
C LEU A 261 -13.79 -4.06 -14.94
N ALA A 262 -14.66 -3.07 -14.69
CA ALA A 262 -15.92 -2.90 -15.41
C ALA A 262 -15.76 -2.79 -16.93
N SER A 263 -14.61 -2.32 -17.41
CA SER A 263 -14.33 -2.27 -18.85
C SER A 263 -14.19 -3.65 -19.51
N VAL A 264 -13.86 -4.68 -18.73
CA VAL A 264 -13.58 -6.05 -19.20
C VAL A 264 -14.82 -6.94 -19.09
N PHE A 265 -15.73 -6.68 -18.13
CA PHE A 265 -16.94 -7.48 -17.94
C PHE A 265 -18.12 -6.95 -18.77
N PRO A 266 -18.69 -7.76 -19.70
CA PRO A 266 -19.89 -7.37 -20.43
C PRO A 266 -21.04 -7.04 -19.48
N GLY A 267 -21.66 -5.87 -19.68
CA GLY A 267 -22.68 -5.36 -18.77
C GLY A 267 -22.14 -4.68 -17.50
N GLY A 268 -20.82 -4.68 -17.30
CA GLY A 268 -20.18 -4.01 -16.17
C GLY A 268 -20.45 -4.69 -14.83
N LEU A 269 -20.31 -3.89 -13.76
CA LEU A 269 -20.48 -4.34 -12.38
C LEU A 269 -21.66 -3.61 -11.72
N VAL A 270 -22.47 -4.35 -10.97
CA VAL A 270 -23.56 -3.82 -10.13
C VAL A 270 -23.19 -4.03 -8.67
N ALA A 271 -23.09 -2.95 -7.91
CA ALA A 271 -22.67 -2.99 -6.50
C ALA A 271 -21.35 -3.78 -6.27
N GLY A 272 -20.42 -3.70 -7.22
CA GLY A 272 -19.14 -4.43 -7.18
C GLY A 272 -19.21 -5.88 -7.66
N LEU A 273 -20.36 -6.35 -8.18
CA LEU A 273 -20.57 -7.71 -8.68
C LEU A 273 -20.62 -7.72 -10.22
N PRO A 274 -19.87 -8.59 -10.92
CA PRO A 274 -19.91 -8.70 -12.38
C PRO A 274 -21.26 -9.24 -12.86
N MET A 275 -21.96 -8.49 -13.71
CA MET A 275 -23.32 -8.87 -14.16
C MET A 275 -23.35 -10.21 -14.90
N ILE A 276 -22.31 -10.49 -15.70
CA ILE A 276 -22.21 -11.73 -16.49
C ILE A 276 -22.06 -12.99 -15.63
N PHE A 277 -21.61 -12.86 -14.37
CA PHE A 277 -21.43 -13.96 -13.41
C PHE A 277 -22.30 -13.76 -12.16
N LEU A 278 -23.42 -13.05 -12.28
CA LEU A 278 -24.24 -12.68 -11.13
C LEU A 278 -24.75 -13.91 -10.36
N ASP A 279 -25.10 -14.97 -11.08
CA ASP A 279 -25.50 -16.27 -10.51
C ASP A 279 -24.39 -16.93 -9.68
N HIS A 280 -23.12 -16.79 -10.08
CA HIS A 280 -21.97 -17.35 -9.37
C HIS A 280 -21.61 -16.52 -8.13
N VAL A 281 -21.59 -15.18 -8.24
CA VAL A 281 -21.21 -14.29 -7.12
C VAL A 281 -22.29 -14.19 -6.04
N LEU A 282 -23.55 -14.46 -6.36
CA LEU A 282 -24.62 -14.57 -5.35
C LEU A 282 -24.44 -15.80 -4.45
N LEU A 283 -23.64 -16.79 -4.85
CA LEU A 283 -23.28 -17.96 -4.03
C LEU A 283 -22.06 -17.69 -3.13
N TRP A 284 -21.46 -16.50 -3.21
CA TRP A 284 -20.31 -16.14 -2.41
C TRP A 284 -20.65 -16.14 -0.91
N GLN A 285 -19.74 -16.69 -0.11
CA GLN A 285 -19.80 -16.64 1.34
C GLN A 285 -18.63 -15.81 1.86
N PRO A 286 -18.88 -14.81 2.72
CA PRO A 286 -17.80 -14.09 3.37
C PRO A 286 -16.98 -15.06 4.23
N SER A 287 -15.66 -15.01 4.07
CA SER A 287 -14.67 -15.73 4.87
C SER A 287 -14.51 -15.16 6.27
#